data_AF-A0A383CBB2-F1
#
_entry.id   AF-A0A383CBB2-F1
#
_cell.length_a   1.000
_cell.length_b   1.000
_cell.length_c   1.000
_cell.angle_alpha   90.00
_cell.angle_beta   90.00
_cell.angle_gamma   90.00
#
_symmetry.space_group_name_H-M   'P 1'
#
loop_
_entity.id
_entity.type
_entity.pdbx_description
1 polymer ?
#
loop_
_entity_poly.entity_id
_entity_poly.type
_entity_poly.pdbx_seq_one_letter_code
_entity_poly.pdbx_strand_id
1 'polypeptide(L)'
;MLKNGYKIILIKEGKYNLKQFNISFSQILLAFSLLIILAVTLISLFSENISNYSDNYEIENHRINNQNLIKNIEDNQKQINSFLDQLESIKKKDEVLRKLVKLPAIHDDIRKMGYGGLDENKKSNEYNYLLPPNNVDLDSLNNKIDFIHRLIKLELLSYS
;
A
#
# COMPACT_ATOMS: atom_id res chain seq x y z
N MET A 1 -30.66 -49.12 -27.00
CA MET A 1 -29.78 -50.23 -27.43
C MET A 1 -28.32 -49.78 -27.34
N LEU A 2 -27.63 -50.05 -26.22
CA LEU A 2 -26.18 -49.82 -26.10
C LEU A 2 -25.57 -51.10 -25.54
N LYS A 3 -25.26 -52.04 -26.43
CA LYS A 3 -24.78 -53.39 -26.12
C LYS A 3 -23.27 -53.53 -26.34
N ASN A 4 -22.51 -52.46 -26.08
CA ASN A 4 -21.06 -52.44 -26.27
C ASN A 4 -20.39 -52.25 -24.91
N GLY A 5 -20.13 -53.36 -24.21
CA GLY A 5 -19.30 -53.39 -23.03
C GLY A 5 -17.82 -53.40 -23.41
N TYR A 6 -17.00 -52.68 -22.66
CA TYR A 6 -15.55 -52.70 -22.85
C TYR A 6 -14.96 -53.89 -22.11
N LYS A 7 -14.09 -54.67 -22.76
CA LYS A 7 -13.41 -55.81 -22.13
C LYS A 7 -11.93 -55.47 -21.99
N ILE A 8 -11.44 -55.50 -20.76
CA ILE A 8 -10.02 -55.42 -20.45
C ILE A 8 -9.53 -56.84 -20.18
N ILE A 9 -8.53 -57.28 -20.95
CA ILE A 9 -7.90 -58.59 -20.78
C ILE A 9 -6.48 -58.34 -20.26
N LEU A 10 -6.21 -58.78 -19.05
CA LEU A 10 -4.87 -58.80 -18.48
C LEU A 10 -4.25 -60.17 -18.71
N ILE A 11 -3.18 -60.18 -19.50
CA ILE A 11 -2.35 -61.35 -19.75
C ILE A 11 -1.07 -61.17 -18.95
N LYS A 12 -0.81 -62.07 -18.01
CA LYS A 12 0.44 -62.07 -17.24
C LYS A 12 1.47 -62.91 -17.98
N GLU A 13 2.61 -62.31 -18.35
CA GLU A 13 3.70 -63.04 -19.00
C GLU A 13 4.18 -64.22 -18.14
N GLY A 14 4.38 -65.37 -18.77
CA GLY A 14 4.89 -66.60 -18.14
C GLY A 14 3.86 -67.45 -17.39
N LYS A 15 2.57 -67.09 -17.35
CA LYS A 15 1.49 -67.93 -16.81
C LYS A 15 0.27 -67.89 -17.72
N TYR A 16 -0.30 -69.04 -18.09
CA TYR A 16 -1.52 -69.15 -18.92
C TYR A 16 -2.81 -68.62 -18.25
N ASN A 17 -2.70 -67.86 -17.16
CA ASN A 17 -3.84 -67.28 -16.47
C ASN A 17 -4.27 -65.97 -17.12
N LEU A 18 -5.43 -66.02 -17.79
CA LEU A 18 -6.12 -64.87 -18.35
C LEU A 18 -7.11 -64.31 -17.33
N LYS A 19 -6.95 -63.04 -16.94
CA LYS A 19 -8.00 -62.32 -16.18
C LYS A 19 -8.75 -61.39 -17.12
N GLN A 20 -10.07 -61.56 -17.16
CA GLN A 20 -10.97 -60.77 -18.00
C GLN A 20 -11.84 -59.89 -17.08
N PHE A 21 -11.85 -58.60 -17.33
CA PHE A 21 -12.75 -57.65 -16.68
C PHE A 21 -13.68 -57.07 -17.74
N ASN A 22 -14.98 -57.27 -17.57
CA ASN A 22 -15.99 -56.65 -18.40
C ASN A 22 -16.49 -55.40 -17.68
N ILE A 23 -16.30 -54.25 -18.30
CA ILE A 23 -16.76 -52.97 -17.80
C ILE A 23 -17.93 -52.52 -18.68
N SER A 24 -19.08 -52.32 -18.05
CA SER A 24 -20.25 -51.75 -18.72
C SER A 24 -20.13 -50.23 -18.84
N PHE A 25 -20.74 -49.65 -19.87
CA PHE A 25 -20.79 -48.20 -20.05
C PHE A 25 -21.41 -47.48 -18.85
N SER A 26 -22.41 -48.08 -18.21
CA SER A 26 -23.03 -47.58 -16.98
C SER A 26 -22.04 -47.46 -15.82
N GLN A 27 -21.13 -48.44 -15.65
CA GLN A 27 -20.10 -48.40 -14.60
C GLN A 27 -19.08 -47.28 -14.81
N ILE A 28 -18.72 -46.99 -16.07
CA ILE A 28 -17.83 -45.87 -16.42
C ILE A 28 -18.50 -44.55 -16.08
N LEU A 29 -19.77 -44.39 -16.46
CA LEU A 29 -20.53 -43.17 -16.18
C LEU A 29 -20.65 -42.91 -14.68
N LEU A 30 -20.88 -43.96 -13.89
CA LEU A 30 -21.01 -43.89 -12.44
C LEU A 30 -19.67 -43.50 -11.78
N ALA A 31 -18.55 -44.09 -12.22
CA ALA A 31 -17.23 -43.73 -11.75
C ALA A 31 -16.87 -42.26 -12.09
N PHE A 32 -17.24 -41.79 -13.28
CA PHE A 32 -17.01 -40.41 -13.69
C PHE A 32 -17.85 -39.43 -12.88
N SER A 33 -19.13 -39.75 -12.64
CA SER A 33 -20.01 -38.97 -11.77
C SER A 33 -19.45 -38.89 -10.35
N LEU A 34 -18.93 -40.00 -9.81
CA LEU A 34 -18.33 -40.04 -8.48
C LEU A 34 -17.09 -39.15 -8.40
N LEU A 35 -16.25 -39.15 -9.44
CA LEU A 35 -15.09 -38.27 -9.53
C LEU A 35 -15.47 -36.79 -9.55
N ILE A 36 -16.51 -36.42 -10.29
CA ILE A 36 -17.01 -35.04 -10.33
C ILE A 36 -17.51 -34.61 -8.94
N ILE A 37 -18.31 -35.46 -8.29
CA ILE A 37 -18.82 -35.18 -6.94
C ILE A 37 -17.64 -35.00 -5.97
N LEU A 38 -16.66 -35.90 -6.02
CA LEU A 38 -15.44 -35.81 -5.20
C LEU A 38 -14.71 -34.48 -5.45
N ALA A 39 -14.49 -34.09 -6.70
CA ALA A 39 -13.81 -32.84 -7.05
C ALA A 39 -14.56 -31.62 -6.51
N VAL A 40 -15.88 -31.56 -6.66
CA VAL A 40 -16.70 -30.46 -6.14
C VAL A 40 -16.63 -30.39 -4.61
N THR A 41 -16.71 -31.53 -3.93
CA THR A 41 -16.61 -31.56 -2.45
C THR A 41 -15.24 -31.09 -1.95
N LEU A 42 -14.15 -31.48 -2.63
CA LEU A 42 -12.81 -31.00 -2.29
C LEU A 42 -12.70 -29.49 -2.48
N ILE A 43 -13.12 -28.96 -3.63
CA ILE A 43 -13.09 -27.51 -3.89
C ILE A 43 -13.88 -26.76 -2.82
N SER A 44 -15.07 -27.24 -2.45
CA SER A 44 -15.90 -26.63 -1.42
C SER A 44 -15.23 -26.63 -0.04
N LEU A 45 -14.55 -27.71 0.34
CA LEU A 45 -13.84 -27.82 1.63
C LEU A 45 -12.62 -26.91 1.71
N PHE A 46 -11.93 -26.69 0.58
CA PHE A 46 -10.73 -25.84 0.54
C PHE A 46 -11.03 -24.37 0.18
N SER A 47 -12.27 -24.04 -0.19
CA SER A 47 -12.66 -22.69 -0.61
C SER A 47 -12.38 -21.62 0.44
N GLU A 48 -12.68 -21.90 1.71
CA GLU A 48 -12.43 -20.98 2.82
C GLU A 48 -10.91 -20.79 3.05
N ASN A 49 -10.12 -21.85 2.92
CA ASN A 49 -8.67 -21.76 3.11
C ASN A 49 -7.96 -20.97 2.00
N ILE A 50 -8.43 -21.12 0.75
CA ILE A 50 -7.88 -20.40 -0.41
C ILE A 50 -8.23 -18.91 -0.34
N SER A 51 -9.48 -18.57 -0.02
CA SER A 51 -9.91 -17.17 0.16
C SER A 51 -9.18 -16.50 1.32
N ASN A 52 -9.14 -17.14 2.49
CA ASN A 52 -8.41 -16.62 3.64
C ASN A 52 -6.90 -16.45 3.35
N TYR A 53 -6.27 -17.32 2.55
CA TYR A 53 -4.86 -17.13 2.17
C TYR A 53 -4.65 -15.90 1.28
N SER A 54 -5.55 -15.68 0.31
CA SER A 54 -5.51 -14.50 -0.57
C SER A 54 -5.75 -13.21 0.23
N ASP A 55 -6.79 -13.19 1.05
CA ASP A 55 -7.19 -12.03 1.85
C ASP A 55 -6.10 -11.68 2.88
N ASN A 56 -5.54 -12.68 3.57
CA ASN A 56 -4.45 -12.44 4.52
C ASN A 56 -3.16 -11.95 3.84
N TYR A 57 -2.88 -12.39 2.62
CA TYR A 57 -1.73 -11.90 1.85
C TYR A 57 -1.90 -10.43 1.46
N GLU A 58 -3.08 -10.03 1.00
CA GLU A 58 -3.38 -8.62 0.70
C GLU A 58 -3.34 -7.75 1.96
N ILE A 59 -3.94 -8.21 3.06
CA ILE A 59 -3.92 -7.51 4.36
C ILE A 59 -2.48 -7.31 4.85
N GLU A 60 -1.64 -8.34 4.75
CA GLU A 60 -0.23 -8.24 5.18
C GLU A 60 0.57 -7.29 4.29
N ASN A 61 0.34 -7.31 2.98
CA ASN A 61 0.95 -6.35 2.06
C ASN A 61 0.52 -4.90 2.38
N HIS A 62 -0.77 -4.67 2.65
CA HIS A 62 -1.26 -3.37 3.09
C HIS A 62 -0.63 -2.95 4.43
N ARG A 63 -0.43 -3.88 5.36
CA ARG A 63 0.25 -3.62 6.64
C ARG A 63 1.69 -3.18 6.44
N ILE A 64 2.45 -3.88 5.60
CA ILE A 64 3.84 -3.55 5.27
C ILE A 64 3.92 -2.19 4.57
N ASN A 65 3.03 -1.93 3.60
CA ASN A 65 2.99 -0.66 2.89
C ASN A 65 2.67 0.51 3.83
N ASN A 66 1.72 0.34 4.75
CA ASN A 66 1.39 1.36 5.75
C ASN A 66 2.55 1.62 6.71
N GLN A 67 3.30 0.59 7.13
CA GLN A 67 4.52 0.77 7.93
C GLN A 67 5.60 1.57 7.18
N ASN A 68 5.82 1.27 5.90
CA ASN A 68 6.75 2.02 5.06
C ASN A 68 6.30 3.47 4.85
N LEU A 69 4.99 3.70 4.67
CA LEU A 69 4.41 5.04 4.57
C LEU A 69 4.66 5.84 5.84
N ILE A 70 4.39 5.27 7.02
CA ILE A 70 4.64 5.94 8.32
C ILE A 70 6.11 6.33 8.43
N LYS A 71 7.03 5.40 8.14
CA LYS A 71 8.47 5.67 8.20
C LYS A 71 8.88 6.80 7.26
N ASN A 72 8.39 6.80 6.02
CA ASN A 72 8.67 7.86 5.06
C ASN A 72 8.15 9.22 5.54
N ILE A 73 6.97 9.25 6.17
CA ILE A 73 6.41 10.50 6.70
C ILE A 73 7.25 11.00 7.88
N GLU A 74 7.66 10.11 8.80
CA GLU A 74 8.55 10.46 9.91
C GLU A 74 9.90 11.01 9.41
N ASP A 75 10.50 10.37 8.40
CA ASP A 75 11.78 10.80 7.84
C ASP A 75 11.65 12.12 7.08
N ASN A 76 10.54 12.35 6.37
CA ASN A 76 10.24 13.64 5.76
C ASN A 76 10.04 14.74 6.82
N GLN A 77 9.40 14.42 7.94
CA GLN A 77 9.21 15.37 9.03
C GLN A 77 10.53 15.76 9.71
N LYS A 78 11.48 14.83 9.84
CA LYS A 78 12.85 15.14 10.30
C LYS A 78 13.56 16.07 9.31
N GLN A 79 13.45 15.82 8.01
CA GLN A 79 14.04 16.69 6.98
C GLN A 79 13.45 18.10 7.03
N ILE A 80 12.13 18.21 7.16
CA ILE A 80 11.42 19.49 7.33
C ILE A 80 11.94 20.26 8.55
N ASN A 81 12.11 19.59 9.69
CA ASN A 81 12.66 20.23 10.88
C ASN A 81 14.10 20.70 10.66
N SER A 82 14.94 19.90 10.01
CA SER A 82 16.31 20.30 9.65
C SER A 82 16.33 21.52 8.72
N PHE A 83 15.40 21.61 7.76
CA PHE A 83 15.28 22.80 6.92
C PHE A 83 14.85 24.04 7.71
N LEU A 84 13.94 23.89 8.68
CA LEU A 84 13.55 24.99 9.56
C LEU A 84 14.74 25.49 10.39
N ASP A 85 15.56 24.59 10.93
CA ASP A 85 16.76 24.95 11.70
C ASP A 85 17.79 25.69 10.84
N GLN A 86 18.01 25.23 9.60
CA GLN A 86 18.90 25.89 8.65
C GLN A 86 18.37 27.28 8.26
N LEU A 87 17.06 27.40 8.05
CA LEU A 87 16.40 28.65 7.74
C LEU A 87 16.52 29.66 8.89
N GLU A 88 16.43 29.19 10.15
CA GLU A 88 16.67 30.04 11.32
C GLU A 88 18.11 30.55 11.37
N SER A 89 19.09 29.70 11.02
CA SER A 89 20.50 30.12 10.89
C SER A 89 20.70 31.18 9.82
N ILE A 90 20.04 31.03 8.66
CA ILE A 90 20.05 32.03 7.58
C ILE A 90 19.45 33.35 8.06
N LYS A 91 18.28 33.30 8.71
CA LYS A 91 17.62 34.47 9.30
C LYS A 91 18.52 35.24 10.26
N LYS A 92 19.25 34.54 11.15
CA LYS A 92 20.20 35.17 12.08
C LYS A 92 21.34 35.87 11.33
N LYS A 93 21.87 35.25 10.27
CA LYS A 93 22.92 35.85 9.44
C LYS A 93 22.40 37.07 8.67
N ASP A 94 21.19 37.01 8.13
CA ASP A 94 20.51 38.15 7.48
C ASP A 94 20.39 39.35 8.42
N GLU A 95 19.94 39.12 9.65
CA GLU A 95 19.78 40.19 10.63
C GLU A 95 21.10 40.89 10.96
N VAL A 96 22.20 40.13 11.07
CA VAL A 96 23.55 40.69 11.24
C VAL A 96 23.93 41.53 10.02
N LEU A 97 23.73 41.02 8.81
CA LEU A 97 24.06 41.75 7.58
C LEU A 97 23.27 43.06 7.49
N ARG A 98 21.96 43.02 7.77
CA ARG A 98 21.10 44.21 7.81
C ARG A 98 21.59 45.25 8.81
N LYS A 99 22.04 44.84 10.01
CA LYS A 99 22.64 45.75 11.01
C LYS A 99 23.92 46.41 10.46
N LEU A 100 24.77 45.65 9.76
CA LEU A 100 25.99 46.18 9.16
C LEU A 100 25.71 47.22 8.07
N VAL A 101 24.72 46.98 7.21
CA VAL A 101 24.34 47.90 6.13
C VAL A 101 23.28 48.94 6.54
N LYS A 102 22.94 49.02 7.83
CA LYS A 102 21.92 49.92 8.40
C LYS A 102 20.52 49.77 7.80
N LEU A 103 20.16 48.56 7.36
CA LEU A 103 18.80 48.22 6.96
C LEU A 103 17.93 47.91 8.19
N PRO A 104 16.63 48.24 8.15
CA PRO A 104 15.70 47.89 9.22
C PRO A 104 15.55 46.36 9.36
N ALA A 105 15.36 45.91 10.60
CA ALA A 105 15.08 44.51 10.90
C ALA A 105 13.66 44.13 10.47
N ILE A 106 13.50 42.96 9.85
CA ILE A 106 12.19 42.42 9.53
C ILE A 106 11.60 41.80 10.80
N HIS A 107 10.49 42.36 11.29
CA HIS A 107 9.79 41.86 12.48
C HIS A 107 9.24 40.45 12.28
N ASP A 108 9.21 39.69 13.38
CA ASP A 108 8.63 38.34 13.40
C ASP A 108 7.17 38.34 12.97
N ASP A 109 6.45 39.42 13.24
CA ASP A 109 5.07 39.56 12.81
C ASP A 109 4.95 39.66 11.30
N ILE A 110 5.91 40.27 10.59
CA ILE A 110 5.93 40.31 9.11
C ILE A 110 6.25 38.92 8.54
N ARG A 111 7.20 38.22 9.17
CA ARG A 111 7.57 36.84 8.81
C ARG A 111 6.44 35.85 9.08
N LYS A 112 5.67 36.10 10.15
CA LYS A 112 4.40 35.44 10.38
C LYS A 112 3.43 35.86 9.29
N MET A 113 3.15 37.17 9.06
CA MET A 113 2.19 37.83 8.12
C MET A 113 2.19 37.34 6.67
N GLY A 114 3.23 36.63 6.22
CA GLY A 114 3.15 35.77 5.03
C GLY A 114 2.12 34.62 5.10
N TYR A 115 1.55 34.34 6.27
CA TYR A 115 0.46 33.40 6.58
C TYR A 115 -0.96 33.82 6.14
N GLY A 116 -1.13 34.98 5.50
CA GLY A 116 -2.44 35.41 5.01
C GLY A 116 -2.91 34.56 3.82
N GLY A 117 -3.89 33.69 4.05
CA GLY A 117 -4.54 32.87 3.02
C GLY A 117 -4.25 31.40 3.19
N LEU A 118 -4.88 30.79 4.21
CA LEU A 118 -5.33 29.41 4.06
C LEU A 118 -6.41 29.48 2.99
N ASP A 119 -6.18 28.87 1.83
CA ASP A 119 -7.30 28.58 0.93
C ASP A 119 -8.26 27.71 1.74
N GLU A 120 -9.37 28.28 2.20
CA GLU A 120 -10.44 27.56 2.89
C GLU A 120 -11.01 26.42 1.99
N ASN A 121 -10.63 26.43 0.70
CA ASN A 121 -10.93 25.43 -0.32
C ASN A 121 -9.88 24.32 -0.46
N LYS A 122 -8.80 24.29 0.34
CA LYS A 122 -7.91 23.11 0.39
C LYS A 122 -8.68 21.97 1.04
N LYS A 123 -9.25 21.11 0.19
CA LYS A 123 -9.85 19.83 0.62
C LYS A 123 -8.85 19.12 1.52
N SER A 124 -9.31 18.70 2.69
CA SER A 124 -8.56 17.81 3.59
C SER A 124 -8.01 16.65 2.78
N ASN A 125 -6.76 16.28 3.04
CA ASN A 125 -6.07 15.27 2.27
C ASN A 125 -6.88 13.97 2.28
N GLU A 126 -7.40 13.58 1.11
CA GLU A 126 -8.30 12.43 0.96
C GLU A 126 -7.65 11.14 1.43
N TYR A 127 -6.33 11.12 1.63
CA TYR A 127 -5.56 9.96 2.07
C TYR A 127 -5.38 9.87 3.60
N ASN A 128 -5.87 10.82 4.38
CA ASN A 128 -5.75 10.77 5.85
C ASN A 128 -6.38 9.50 6.45
N TYR A 129 -7.42 8.92 5.83
CA TYR A 129 -8.04 7.66 6.30
C TYR A 129 -7.12 6.44 6.17
N LEU A 130 -6.06 6.52 5.36
CA LEU A 130 -5.08 5.45 5.17
C LEU A 130 -4.03 5.43 6.28
N LEU A 131 -3.95 6.50 7.07
CA LEU A 131 -2.96 6.66 8.12
C LEU A 131 -3.55 6.27 9.49
N PRO A 132 -2.71 5.80 10.42
CA PRO A 132 -3.17 5.57 11.79
C PRO A 132 -3.66 6.89 12.40
N PRO A 133 -4.78 6.90 13.14
CA PRO A 133 -5.45 8.12 13.58
C PRO A 133 -4.63 9.03 14.53
N ASN A 134 -3.48 8.58 15.04
CA ASN A 134 -2.83 9.22 16.19
C ASN A 134 -1.38 9.70 15.95
N ASN A 135 -0.79 9.50 14.78
CA ASN A 135 0.63 9.78 14.57
C ASN A 135 0.94 10.76 13.43
N VAL A 136 0.09 10.85 12.41
CA VAL A 136 0.39 11.67 11.23
C VAL A 136 -0.86 12.35 10.69
N ASP A 137 -0.80 13.68 10.60
CA ASP A 137 -1.79 14.49 9.89
C ASP A 137 -1.13 15.10 8.64
N LEU A 138 -1.57 14.65 7.46
CA LEU A 138 -1.04 15.15 6.18
C LEU A 138 -1.41 16.60 5.91
N ASP A 139 -2.53 17.08 6.46
CA ASP A 139 -2.95 18.46 6.29
C ASP A 139 -1.99 19.40 7.05
N SER A 140 -1.68 19.05 8.30
CA SER A 140 -0.65 19.74 9.08
C SER A 140 0.72 19.71 8.40
N LEU A 141 1.12 18.58 7.81
CA LEU A 141 2.38 18.44 7.09
C LEU A 141 2.44 19.36 5.86
N ASN A 142 1.40 19.35 5.03
CA ASN A 142 1.30 20.22 3.85
C ASN A 142 1.35 21.69 4.23
N ASN A 143 0.61 22.08 5.27
CA ASN A 143 0.62 23.45 5.77
C ASN A 143 2.02 23.89 6.24
N LYS A 144 2.78 23.00 6.89
CA LYS A 144 4.19 23.26 7.27
C LYS A 144 5.09 23.44 6.04
N ILE A 145 4.94 22.61 5.01
CA ILE A 145 5.72 22.72 3.77
C ILE A 145 5.42 24.05 3.07
N ASP A 146 4.14 24.42 2.95
CA ASP A 146 3.73 25.69 2.35
C ASP A 146 4.28 26.89 3.10
N PHE A 147 4.28 26.84 4.44
CA PHE A 147 4.88 27.86 5.29
C PHE A 147 6.38 28.02 4.98
N ILE A 148 7.12 26.90 4.93
CA ILE A 148 8.56 26.91 4.62
C ILE A 148 8.81 27.51 3.25
N HIS A 149 8.06 27.09 2.23
CA HIS A 149 8.21 27.59 0.87
C HIS A 149 7.99 29.11 0.78
N ARG A 150 6.96 29.63 1.46
CA ARG A 150 6.69 31.09 1.51
C ARG A 150 7.76 31.84 2.29
N LEU A 151 8.27 31.28 3.39
CA LEU A 151 9.34 31.89 4.18
C LEU A 151 10.65 31.95 3.40
N ILE A 152 11.02 30.88 2.68
CA ILE A 152 12.17 30.88 1.76
C ILE A 152 12.01 31.99 0.70
N LYS A 153 10.82 32.12 0.11
CA LYS A 153 10.56 33.18 -0.89
C LYS A 153 10.73 34.58 -0.30
N LEU A 154 10.30 34.81 0.94
CA LEU A 154 10.49 36.08 1.63
C LEU A 154 11.97 36.39 1.85
N GLU A 155 12.76 35.42 2.33
CA GLU A 155 14.21 35.60 2.47
C GLU A 155 14.87 35.86 1.11
N LEU A 156 14.46 35.15 0.06
CA LEU A 156 15.05 35.32 -1.28
C LEU A 156 14.80 36.73 -1.84
N LEU A 157 13.61 37.29 -1.60
CA LEU A 157 13.27 38.68 -1.93
C LEU A 157 14.05 39.70 -1.09
N SER A 158 14.55 39.32 0.08
CA SER A 158 15.39 40.17 0.94
C SER A 158 16.82 40.31 0.39
N TYR A 159 17.28 39.33 -0.39
CA TYR A 159 18.64 39.30 -0.96
C TYR A 159 18.74 39.83 -2.40
N SER A 160 17.60 40.04 -3.08
CA SER A 160 17.51 40.66 -4.41
C SER A 160 17.33 42.17 -4.34
#